data_AF-A0A6M1EDU6-F1
#
_entry.id   AF-A0A6M1EDU6-F1
#
_cell.length_a   1.000
_cell.length_b   1.000
_cell.length_c   1.000
_cell.angle_alpha   90.00
_cell.angle_beta   90.00
_cell.angle_gamma   90.00
#
_symmetry.space_group_name_H-M   'P 1'
#
loop_
_entity.id
_entity.type
_entity.pdbx_description
1 polymer ?
#
loop_
_entity_poly.entity_id
_entity_poly.type
_entity_poly.pdbx_seq_one_letter_code
_entity_poly.pdbx_strand_id
1 'polypeptide(L)'
;TKTQPSGYSQPFNEYGITLIEGIVKSVRDAVNNLEEAEIAWGIAKVPQHVFNRRWIMKEKVINPFGEYDQVLMNPGINDDNKVEPAGPTDPDVSFISVRALNGKRPISLLANYALHYIGGVPQHEVSADYFAVFASKIKELMEEENSQSVPFVGIMSNGTSGDVAGTDRSKSGPSYQPYEKMQIVADDIAKEVYKVSQTLNYKQWVPIKILTKDLSLNRRETSNELVNWAQGILNLPSGTIVNHPRERNYANRVISL
;
A
#
# COMPACT_ATOMS: atom_id res chain seq x y z
N THR A 1 25.59 -20.86 20.74
CA THR A 1 24.56 -21.60 19.97
C THR A 1 23.66 -20.58 19.29
N LYS A 2 23.76 -20.45 17.97
CA LYS A 2 22.92 -19.54 17.18
C LYS A 2 21.49 -20.08 17.21
N THR A 3 20.62 -19.50 18.02
CA THR A 3 19.19 -19.74 17.93
C THR A 3 18.73 -19.25 16.56
N GLN A 4 18.29 -20.17 15.70
CA GLN A 4 17.61 -19.79 14.47
C GLN A 4 16.38 -18.95 14.82
N PRO A 5 16.06 -17.89 14.06
CA PRO A 5 14.82 -17.17 14.23
C PRO A 5 13.65 -18.15 13.99
N SER A 6 12.88 -18.42 15.04
CA SER A 6 11.85 -19.46 15.13
C SER A 6 10.56 -19.12 14.36
N GLY A 7 10.66 -18.46 13.21
CA GLY A 7 9.51 -17.98 12.43
C GLY A 7 9.44 -18.43 10.97
N TYR A 8 10.48 -19.06 10.42
CA TYR A 8 10.59 -19.29 8.97
C TYR A 8 10.76 -20.75 8.53
N SER A 9 10.56 -21.73 9.41
CA SER A 9 10.77 -23.15 9.08
C SER A 9 9.49 -23.87 8.60
N GLN A 10 8.39 -23.17 8.38
CA GLN A 10 7.18 -23.77 7.82
C GLN A 10 7.35 -23.87 6.29
N PRO A 11 7.13 -25.04 5.67
CA PRO A 11 7.13 -25.14 4.21
C PRO A 11 6.03 -24.23 3.63
N PHE A 12 6.26 -23.72 2.43
CA PHE A 12 5.24 -22.94 1.73
C PHE A 12 3.98 -23.78 1.52
N ASN A 13 2.81 -23.22 1.84
CA ASN A 13 1.53 -23.82 1.47
C ASN A 13 1.26 -23.65 -0.04
N GLU A 14 0.17 -24.22 -0.53
CA GLU A 14 -0.20 -24.18 -1.96
C GLU A 14 -0.28 -22.75 -2.52
N TYR A 15 -0.83 -21.82 -1.74
CA TYR A 15 -0.86 -20.40 -2.11
C TYR A 15 0.55 -19.80 -2.21
N GLY A 16 1.43 -20.09 -1.25
CA GLY A 16 2.82 -19.63 -1.26
C GLY A 16 3.59 -20.17 -2.47
N ILE A 17 3.38 -21.44 -2.82
CA ILE A 17 3.96 -22.06 -4.02
C ILE A 17 3.45 -21.34 -5.28
N THR A 18 2.13 -21.17 -5.42
CA THR A 18 1.51 -20.46 -6.54
C THR A 18 2.07 -19.04 -6.71
N LEU A 19 2.25 -18.31 -5.60
CA LEU A 19 2.81 -16.96 -5.62
C LEU A 19 4.26 -16.95 -6.12
N ILE A 20 5.10 -17.87 -5.62
CA ILE A 20 6.49 -18.00 -6.06
C ILE A 20 6.57 -18.32 -7.55
N GLU A 21 5.78 -19.29 -8.01
CA GLU A 21 5.74 -19.68 -9.41
C GLU A 21 5.28 -18.53 -10.31
N GLY A 22 4.27 -17.76 -9.88
CA GLY A 22 3.80 -16.57 -10.58
C GLY A 22 4.88 -15.49 -10.72
N ILE A 23 5.63 -15.23 -9.64
CA ILE A 23 6.75 -14.27 -9.65
C ILE A 23 7.83 -14.75 -10.65
N VAL A 24 8.26 -16.02 -10.55
CA VAL A 24 9.27 -16.58 -11.46
C VAL A 24 8.81 -16.52 -12.91
N LYS A 25 7.55 -16.87 -13.17
CA LYS A 25 6.96 -16.81 -14.51
C LYS A 25 6.98 -15.38 -15.05
N SER A 26 6.58 -14.39 -14.27
CA SER A 26 6.54 -12.98 -14.70
C SER A 26 7.92 -12.46 -15.12
N VAL A 27 8.98 -12.83 -14.39
CA VAL A 27 10.36 -12.47 -14.73
C VAL A 27 10.81 -13.18 -16.01
N ARG A 28 10.50 -14.47 -16.15
CA ARG A 28 10.82 -15.24 -17.37
C ARG A 28 10.15 -14.64 -18.60
N ASP A 29 8.86 -14.30 -18.49
CA ASP A 29 8.10 -13.69 -19.57
C ASP A 29 8.68 -12.32 -19.94
N ALA A 30 9.07 -11.49 -18.96
CA ALA A 30 9.72 -10.21 -19.23
C ALA A 30 11.07 -10.36 -19.96
N VAL A 31 11.90 -11.35 -19.56
CA VAL A 31 13.17 -11.65 -20.23
C VAL A 31 12.96 -12.13 -21.67
N ASN A 32 11.94 -12.95 -21.90
CA ASN A 32 11.63 -13.47 -23.24
C ASN A 32 11.05 -12.40 -24.20
N ASN A 33 10.61 -11.26 -23.67
CA ASN A 33 10.05 -10.14 -24.45
C ASN A 33 10.95 -8.90 -24.45
N LEU A 34 12.26 -9.07 -24.20
CA LEU A 34 13.21 -7.97 -24.27
C LEU A 34 13.26 -7.37 -25.69
N GLU A 35 13.21 -6.04 -25.76
CA GLU A 35 13.34 -5.26 -26.99
C GLU A 35 14.07 -3.93 -26.70
N GLU A 36 14.58 -3.28 -27.75
CA GLU A 36 15.18 -1.96 -27.62
C GLU A 36 14.12 -0.93 -27.21
N ALA A 37 14.41 -0.14 -26.18
CA ALA A 37 13.41 0.72 -25.55
C ALA A 37 13.98 2.09 -25.15
N GLU A 38 13.07 3.05 -25.03
CA GLU A 38 13.33 4.34 -24.40
C GLU A 38 12.60 4.42 -23.05
N ILE A 39 13.19 5.14 -22.11
CA ILE A 39 12.66 5.33 -20.76
C ILE A 39 12.41 6.81 -20.47
N ALA A 40 11.32 7.10 -19.78
CA ALA A 40 11.01 8.41 -19.21
C ALA A 40 10.41 8.26 -17.82
N TRP A 41 10.34 9.36 -17.09
CA TRP A 41 9.69 9.42 -15.79
C TRP A 41 8.98 10.75 -15.61
N GLY A 42 7.92 10.75 -14.81
CA GLY A 42 7.10 11.92 -14.57
C GLY A 42 6.46 11.88 -13.18
N ILE A 43 5.81 12.99 -12.85
CA ILE A 43 5.03 13.15 -11.64
C ILE A 43 3.67 13.70 -12.04
N ALA A 44 2.61 12.97 -11.72
CA ALA A 44 1.22 13.43 -11.75
C ALA A 44 0.79 13.87 -10.34
N LYS A 45 -0.27 14.68 -10.23
CA LYS A 45 -0.79 15.19 -8.96
C LYS A 45 -2.24 14.76 -8.77
N VAL A 46 -2.53 13.99 -7.72
CA VAL A 46 -3.86 13.47 -7.42
C VAL A 46 -4.20 13.74 -5.93
N PRO A 47 -4.43 14.98 -5.51
CA PRO A 47 -4.60 15.30 -4.08
C PRO A 47 -5.93 14.82 -3.49
N GLN A 48 -6.95 14.56 -4.31
CA GLN A 48 -8.31 14.32 -3.84
C GLN A 48 -8.53 12.96 -3.16
N HIS A 49 -7.56 12.04 -3.24
CA HIS A 49 -7.70 10.67 -2.74
C HIS A 49 -6.78 10.35 -1.56
N VAL A 50 -6.00 11.31 -1.04
CA VAL A 50 -5.05 11.09 0.05
C VAL A 50 -5.39 11.95 1.27
N PHE A 51 -5.66 11.29 2.40
CA PHE A 51 -5.97 11.94 3.66
C PHE A 51 -5.14 11.35 4.80
N ASN A 52 -4.53 12.19 5.65
CA ASN A 52 -3.84 11.67 6.82
C ASN A 52 -4.87 11.12 7.83
N ARG A 53 -4.71 9.84 8.17
CA ARG A 53 -5.65 9.08 9.02
C ARG A 53 -5.29 9.16 10.50
N ARG A 54 -4.20 9.82 10.86
CA ARG A 54 -3.80 10.13 12.24
C ARG A 54 -4.21 11.57 12.55
N TRP A 55 -4.83 11.76 13.69
CA TRP A 55 -5.38 13.05 14.11
C TRP A 55 -4.83 13.42 15.47
N ILE A 56 -4.41 14.68 15.61
CA ILE A 56 -4.12 15.28 16.89
C ILE A 56 -5.46 15.53 17.58
N MET A 57 -5.59 15.03 18.81
CA MET A 57 -6.78 15.19 19.63
C MET A 57 -6.62 16.38 20.58
N LYS A 58 -7.72 16.96 21.08
CA LYS A 58 -7.68 18.03 22.11
C LYS A 58 -7.27 17.41 23.44
N GLU A 59 -8.04 16.43 23.88
CA GLU A 59 -7.79 15.59 25.05
C GLU A 59 -7.12 14.28 24.63
N LYS A 60 -6.20 13.79 25.46
CA LYS A 60 -5.52 12.51 25.22
C LYS A 60 -6.50 11.35 25.28
N VAL A 61 -6.26 10.34 24.46
CA VAL A 61 -7.11 9.14 24.34
C VAL A 61 -6.37 7.91 24.88
N ILE A 62 -7.12 7.01 25.52
CA ILE A 62 -6.54 5.77 26.03
C ILE A 62 -6.22 4.81 24.87
N ASN A 63 -5.01 4.25 24.88
CA ASN A 63 -4.53 3.32 23.88
C ASN A 63 -4.71 1.87 24.35
N PRO A 64 -4.47 0.87 23.47
CA PRO A 64 -4.66 -0.54 23.81
C PRO A 64 -3.81 -1.08 24.97
N PHE A 65 -2.77 -0.37 25.38
CA PHE A 65 -1.94 -0.70 26.54
C PHE A 65 -2.43 -0.05 27.84
N GLY A 66 -3.47 0.79 27.78
CA GLY A 66 -3.99 1.56 28.93
C GLY A 66 -3.25 2.88 29.17
N GLU A 67 -2.35 3.28 28.28
CA GLU A 67 -1.64 4.56 28.33
C GLU A 67 -2.39 5.63 27.53
N TYR A 68 -2.01 6.90 27.69
CA TYR A 68 -2.67 8.03 27.04
C TYR A 68 -1.86 8.60 25.88
N ASP A 69 -2.42 8.57 24.67
CA ASP A 69 -1.84 9.12 23.45
C ASP A 69 -2.51 10.44 23.05
N GLN A 70 -1.72 11.38 22.50
CA GLN A 70 -2.25 12.64 21.92
C GLN A 70 -2.80 12.45 20.50
N VAL A 71 -2.47 11.34 19.84
CA VAL A 71 -2.79 11.08 18.44
C VAL A 71 -3.65 9.83 18.31
N LEU A 72 -4.79 9.94 17.63
CA LEU A 72 -5.69 8.82 17.36
C LEU A 72 -5.70 8.48 15.86
N MET A 73 -5.64 7.19 15.55
CA MET A 73 -5.80 6.68 14.19
C MET A 73 -7.29 6.44 13.89
N ASN A 74 -7.79 7.05 12.81
CA ASN A 74 -9.17 6.97 12.33
C ASN A 74 -10.23 7.33 13.39
N PRO A 75 -10.17 8.53 13.99
CA PRO A 75 -11.26 9.00 14.86
C PRO A 75 -12.59 9.07 14.09
N GLY A 76 -13.69 9.11 14.85
CA GLY A 76 -15.02 9.28 14.29
C GLY A 76 -15.16 10.57 13.47
N ILE A 77 -16.05 10.58 12.48
CA ILE A 77 -16.28 11.77 11.65
C ILE A 77 -16.84 12.93 12.51
N ASN A 78 -17.71 12.63 13.47
CA ASN A 78 -18.32 13.61 14.37
C ASN A 78 -17.62 13.69 15.74
N ASP A 79 -16.34 13.29 15.80
CA ASP A 79 -15.57 13.37 17.03
C ASP A 79 -15.08 14.81 17.26
N ASP A 80 -15.75 15.51 18.18
CA ASP A 80 -15.43 16.90 18.56
C ASP A 80 -14.07 17.02 19.28
N ASN A 81 -13.45 15.90 19.64
CA ASN A 81 -12.11 15.87 20.22
C ASN A 81 -11.00 16.02 19.16
N LYS A 82 -11.31 15.98 17.86
CA LYS A 82 -10.32 16.22 16.79
C LYS A 82 -9.87 17.68 16.75
N VAL A 83 -8.57 17.90 16.49
CA VAL A 83 -7.99 19.21 16.18
C VAL A 83 -7.68 19.28 14.69
N GLU A 84 -6.71 18.50 14.24
CA GLU A 84 -6.22 18.49 12.87
C GLU A 84 -5.50 17.17 12.56
N PRO A 85 -5.25 16.86 11.27
CA PRO A 85 -4.43 15.72 10.91
C PRO A 85 -2.98 15.88 11.42
N ALA A 86 -2.36 14.78 11.86
CA ALA A 86 -1.06 14.80 12.52
C ALA A 86 0.15 14.99 11.57
N GLY A 87 -0.10 15.09 10.27
CA GLY A 87 0.94 15.25 9.27
C GLY A 87 0.37 15.52 7.87
N PRO A 88 1.24 15.87 6.90
CA PRO A 88 0.83 16.09 5.52
C PRO A 88 0.46 14.77 4.84
N THR A 89 0.01 14.90 3.59
CA THR A 89 -0.09 13.79 2.64
C THR A 89 0.84 14.04 1.45
N ASP A 90 1.11 12.99 0.68
CA ASP A 90 1.85 13.08 -0.56
C ASP A 90 0.90 12.84 -1.75
N PRO A 91 0.50 13.89 -2.50
CA PRO A 91 -0.41 13.78 -3.64
C PRO A 91 0.30 13.34 -4.93
N ASP A 92 1.61 13.10 -4.89
CA ASP A 92 2.41 12.85 -6.08
C ASP A 92 2.28 11.40 -6.50
N VAL A 93 1.95 11.20 -7.77
CA VAL A 93 2.04 9.91 -8.45
C VAL A 93 3.31 9.94 -9.26
N SER A 94 4.40 9.43 -8.69
CA SER A 94 5.66 9.26 -9.39
C SER A 94 5.60 8.04 -10.28
N PHE A 95 6.06 8.13 -11.52
CA PHE A 95 6.01 6.99 -12.43
C PHE A 95 7.17 6.95 -13.42
N ILE A 96 7.46 5.73 -13.89
CA ILE A 96 8.39 5.42 -14.97
C ILE A 96 7.58 4.85 -16.13
N SER A 97 7.83 5.33 -17.34
CA SER A 97 7.24 4.80 -18.57
C SER A 97 8.34 4.29 -19.50
N VAL A 98 8.12 3.12 -20.07
CA VAL A 98 9.01 2.47 -21.03
C VAL A 98 8.23 2.20 -22.31
N ARG A 99 8.82 2.52 -23.46
CA ARG A 99 8.25 2.28 -24.78
C ARG A 99 9.30 1.73 -25.74
N ALA A 100 8.86 0.99 -26.74
CA ALA A 100 9.75 0.47 -27.77
C ALA A 100 10.41 1.63 -28.55
N LEU A 101 11.68 1.46 -28.92
CA LEU A 101 12.41 2.45 -29.71
C LEU A 101 11.76 2.64 -31.09
N ASN A 102 11.38 1.53 -31.71
CA ASN A 102 10.74 1.50 -33.03
C ASN A 102 9.21 1.53 -32.87
N GLY A 103 8.55 2.48 -33.52
CA GLY A 103 7.08 2.60 -33.48
C GLY A 103 6.50 3.15 -32.18
N LYS A 104 7.33 3.42 -31.15
CA LYS A 104 6.95 4.06 -29.88
C LYS A 104 5.83 3.36 -29.11
N ARG A 105 5.58 2.08 -29.42
CA ARG A 105 4.58 1.25 -28.74
C ARG A 105 4.87 1.21 -27.23
N PRO A 106 3.89 1.48 -26.36
CA PRO A 106 4.07 1.35 -24.92
C PRO A 106 4.44 -0.08 -24.52
N ILE A 107 5.46 -0.23 -23.66
CA ILE A 107 5.88 -1.52 -23.11
C ILE A 107 5.35 -1.66 -21.69
N SER A 108 5.62 -0.66 -20.84
CA SER A 108 5.18 -0.68 -19.45
C SER A 108 5.10 0.70 -18.83
N LEU A 109 4.33 0.77 -17.74
CA LEU A 109 4.32 1.91 -16.84
C LEU A 109 4.28 1.43 -15.39
N LEU A 110 5.25 1.86 -14.59
CA LEU A 110 5.29 1.65 -13.15
C LEU A 110 4.99 2.96 -12.44
N ALA A 111 3.86 3.01 -11.74
CA ALA A 111 3.46 4.12 -10.88
C ALA A 111 3.66 3.80 -9.39
N ASN A 112 3.87 4.84 -8.60
CA ASN A 112 3.95 4.80 -7.15
C ASN A 112 3.09 5.93 -6.58
N TYR A 113 2.19 5.58 -5.66
CA TYR A 113 1.27 6.55 -5.05
C TYR A 113 1.11 6.28 -3.55
N ALA A 114 1.17 7.34 -2.75
CA ALA A 114 1.18 7.26 -1.28
C ALA A 114 -0.21 7.01 -0.66
N LEU A 115 -0.98 6.10 -1.25
CA LEU A 115 -2.34 5.77 -0.82
C LEU A 115 -2.44 4.31 -0.40
N HIS A 116 -2.88 4.09 0.84
CA HIS A 116 -3.22 2.78 1.35
C HIS A 116 -4.43 2.19 0.61
N TYR A 117 -4.54 0.86 0.60
CA TYR A 117 -5.70 0.10 0.09
C TYR A 117 -7.05 0.78 0.38
N ILE A 118 -7.93 0.80 -0.63
CA ILE A 118 -9.26 1.40 -0.56
C ILE A 118 -10.25 0.47 0.14
N GLY A 119 -10.21 -0.83 -0.15
CA GLY A 119 -11.18 -1.80 0.33
C GLY A 119 -12.56 -1.66 -0.32
N GLY A 120 -13.61 -2.11 0.38
CA GLY A 120 -14.95 -2.26 -0.21
C GLY A 120 -15.10 -3.55 -1.03
N VAL A 121 -14.34 -4.58 -0.65
CA VAL A 121 -14.40 -5.94 -1.21
C VAL A 121 -15.41 -6.74 -0.38
N PRO A 122 -16.42 -7.40 -0.99
CA PRO A 122 -17.32 -8.29 -0.28
C PRO A 122 -16.60 -9.42 0.44
N GLN A 123 -17.28 -10.01 1.42
CA GLN A 123 -16.72 -11.11 2.19
C GLN A 123 -16.45 -12.32 1.26
N HIS A 124 -15.33 -13.01 1.50
CA HIS A 124 -14.88 -14.19 0.75
C HIS A 124 -14.38 -13.92 -0.69
N GLU A 125 -14.25 -12.66 -1.09
CA GLU A 125 -13.64 -12.30 -2.38
C GLU A 125 -12.17 -11.88 -2.22
N VAL A 126 -11.37 -12.13 -3.26
CA VAL A 126 -9.96 -11.75 -3.32
C VAL A 126 -9.82 -10.65 -4.35
N SER A 127 -9.18 -9.55 -3.95
CA SER A 127 -8.93 -8.41 -4.82
C SER A 127 -7.53 -7.86 -4.63
N ALA A 128 -6.92 -7.43 -5.73
CA ALA A 128 -5.70 -6.64 -5.73
C ALA A 128 -5.97 -5.13 -5.58
N ASP A 129 -7.20 -4.75 -5.17
CA ASP A 129 -7.62 -3.39 -4.86
C ASP A 129 -7.43 -2.43 -6.06
N TYR A 130 -7.34 -1.12 -5.81
CA TYR A 130 -7.17 -0.11 -6.85
C TYR A 130 -5.89 -0.31 -7.70
N PHE A 131 -4.92 -1.11 -7.25
CA PHE A 131 -3.68 -1.38 -7.98
C PHE A 131 -3.95 -2.12 -9.30
N ALA A 132 -4.76 -3.18 -9.26
CA ALA A 132 -5.13 -3.92 -10.47
C ALA A 132 -6.09 -3.13 -11.36
N VAL A 133 -6.98 -2.34 -10.75
CA VAL A 133 -7.87 -1.46 -11.51
C VAL A 133 -7.06 -0.40 -12.26
N PHE A 134 -6.06 0.20 -11.62
CA PHE A 134 -5.13 1.14 -12.27
C PHE A 134 -4.40 0.45 -13.41
N ALA A 135 -3.85 -0.75 -13.20
CA ALA A 135 -3.14 -1.51 -14.22
C ALA A 135 -4.00 -1.73 -15.48
N SER A 136 -5.27 -2.07 -15.30
CA SER A 136 -6.23 -2.20 -16.40
C SER A 136 -6.54 -0.86 -17.06
N LYS A 137 -6.80 0.19 -16.27
CA LYS A 137 -7.17 1.53 -16.79
C LYS A 137 -6.04 2.19 -17.57
N ILE A 138 -4.82 2.13 -17.06
CA ILE A 138 -3.68 2.71 -17.78
C ILE A 138 -3.34 1.90 -19.03
N LYS A 139 -3.59 0.59 -19.03
CA LYS A 139 -3.51 -0.24 -20.23
C LYS A 139 -4.53 0.20 -21.28
N GLU A 140 -5.80 0.37 -20.92
CA GLU A 140 -6.86 0.86 -21.81
C GLU A 140 -6.51 2.22 -22.45
N LEU A 141 -5.81 3.10 -21.72
CA LEU A 141 -5.39 4.42 -22.22
C LEU A 141 -4.15 4.36 -23.12
N MET A 142 -3.24 3.41 -22.87
CA MET A 142 -1.94 3.33 -23.54
C MET A 142 -1.95 2.39 -24.76
N GLU A 143 -2.72 1.31 -24.71
CA GLU A 143 -2.82 0.37 -25.83
C GLU A 143 -3.78 0.89 -26.89
N GLU A 144 -3.28 1.06 -28.11
CA GLU A 144 -4.14 1.21 -29.29
C GLU A 144 -4.79 -0.14 -29.62
N GLU A 145 -6.06 -0.13 -30.05
CA GLU A 145 -6.92 -1.30 -30.33
C GLU A 145 -6.31 -2.39 -31.25
N ASN A 146 -5.18 -2.14 -31.91
CA ASN A 146 -4.57 -3.03 -32.91
C ASN A 146 -3.12 -3.47 -32.61
N SER A 147 -2.62 -3.33 -31.37
CA SER A 147 -1.25 -3.74 -31.01
C SER A 147 -1.13 -5.26 -30.75
N GLN A 148 -0.85 -6.05 -31.79
CA GLN A 148 -0.94 -7.53 -31.76
C GLN A 148 0.32 -8.31 -31.32
N SER A 149 1.45 -7.69 -30.93
CA SER A 149 2.70 -8.47 -30.70
C SER A 149 3.08 -8.72 -29.24
N VAL A 150 3.00 -7.73 -28.35
CA VAL A 150 3.39 -7.85 -26.92
C VAL A 150 2.46 -6.99 -26.06
N PRO A 151 1.83 -7.54 -25.01
CA PRO A 151 0.91 -6.79 -24.17
C PRO A 151 1.65 -5.76 -23.31
N PHE A 152 1.06 -4.58 -23.15
CA PHE A 152 1.51 -3.56 -22.23
C PHE A 152 1.30 -4.00 -20.77
N VAL A 153 2.24 -3.61 -19.91
CA VAL A 153 2.20 -3.91 -18.47
C VAL A 153 2.08 -2.63 -17.65
N GLY A 154 0.88 -2.39 -17.10
CA GLY A 154 0.63 -1.35 -16.09
C GLY A 154 0.88 -1.89 -14.68
N ILE A 155 1.58 -1.11 -13.84
CA ILE A 155 1.93 -1.49 -12.47
C ILE A 155 1.68 -0.30 -11.55
N MET A 156 1.05 -0.53 -10.40
CA MET A 156 0.95 0.42 -9.31
C MET A 156 1.62 -0.17 -8.07
N SER A 157 2.33 0.68 -7.33
CA SER A 157 2.98 0.34 -6.06
C SER A 157 2.58 1.31 -4.97
N ASN A 158 2.62 0.86 -3.71
CA ASN A 158 2.43 1.73 -2.57
C ASN A 158 3.64 2.67 -2.41
N GLY A 159 3.36 3.96 -2.27
CA GLY A 159 4.30 4.95 -1.75
C GLY A 159 4.33 4.95 -0.21
N THR A 160 4.67 6.09 0.36
CA THR A 160 4.78 6.32 1.82
C THR A 160 3.40 6.42 2.50
N SER A 161 2.59 5.38 2.42
CA SER A 161 1.15 5.40 2.79
C SER A 161 0.83 4.98 4.23
N GLY A 162 1.82 4.91 5.13
CA GLY A 162 1.68 4.33 6.48
C GLY A 162 0.64 5.01 7.37
N ASP A 163 0.44 6.31 7.21
CA ASP A 163 -0.54 7.14 7.91
C ASP A 163 -1.55 7.81 6.95
N VAL A 164 -1.65 7.34 5.71
CA VAL A 164 -2.59 7.86 4.72
C VAL A 164 -3.76 6.87 4.51
N ALA A 165 -4.95 7.40 4.26
CA ALA A 165 -6.14 6.64 3.87
C ALA A 165 -6.88 7.33 2.73
N GLY A 166 -7.68 6.55 1.99
CA GLY A 166 -8.53 7.09 0.92
C GLY A 166 -9.81 7.77 1.41
N THR A 167 -10.04 7.86 2.72
CA THR A 167 -11.26 8.38 3.30
C THR A 167 -10.96 9.60 4.16
N ASP A 168 -11.56 10.72 3.78
CA ASP A 168 -11.52 11.95 4.57
C ASP A 168 -12.25 11.75 5.91
N ARG A 169 -11.56 12.05 7.01
CA ARG A 169 -12.10 11.97 8.37
C ARG A 169 -12.54 13.33 8.91
N SER A 170 -12.35 14.41 8.15
CA SER A 170 -12.78 15.77 8.54
C SER A 170 -14.28 16.00 8.32
N LYS A 171 -14.88 15.26 7.37
CA LYS A 171 -16.27 15.43 6.96
C LYS A 171 -16.90 14.11 6.52
N SER A 172 -18.23 14.06 6.53
CA SER A 172 -18.97 12.96 5.93
C SER A 172 -18.73 12.90 4.42
N GLY A 173 -18.44 11.71 3.92
CA GLY A 173 -18.31 11.43 2.49
C GLY A 173 -19.50 10.61 1.96
N PRO A 174 -19.59 10.46 0.63
CA PRO A 174 -20.57 9.57 0.03
C PRO A 174 -20.31 8.11 0.43
N SER A 175 -21.37 7.31 0.42
CA SER A 175 -21.26 5.86 0.48
C SER A 175 -21.02 5.32 -0.92
N TYR A 176 -20.20 4.28 -1.02
CA TYR A 176 -19.86 3.62 -2.28
C TYR A 176 -20.38 2.18 -2.26
N GLN A 177 -20.81 1.70 -3.42
CA GLN A 177 -21.05 0.29 -3.67
C GLN A 177 -19.71 -0.49 -3.63
N PRO A 178 -19.76 -1.83 -3.49
CA PRO A 178 -18.56 -2.64 -3.61
C PRO A 178 -17.76 -2.28 -4.87
N TYR A 179 -16.44 -2.20 -4.74
CA TYR A 179 -15.48 -1.85 -5.80
C TYR A 179 -15.57 -0.44 -6.41
N GLU A 180 -16.67 0.28 -6.23
CA GLU A 180 -16.92 1.58 -6.88
C GLU A 180 -15.83 2.61 -6.57
N LYS A 181 -15.44 2.73 -5.29
CA LYS A 181 -14.38 3.68 -4.90
C LYS A 181 -13.03 3.33 -5.51
N MET A 182 -12.71 2.03 -5.67
CA MET A 182 -11.47 1.61 -6.33
C MET A 182 -11.46 2.06 -7.79
N GLN A 183 -12.59 1.95 -8.49
CA GLN A 183 -12.75 2.41 -9.88
C GLN A 183 -12.51 3.91 -10.00
N ILE A 184 -13.16 4.71 -9.16
CA ILE A 184 -13.01 6.17 -9.17
C ILE A 184 -11.55 6.59 -8.92
N VAL A 185 -10.94 6.03 -7.87
CA VAL A 185 -9.55 6.36 -7.49
C VAL A 185 -8.58 5.96 -8.60
N ALA A 186 -8.69 4.74 -9.10
CA ALA A 186 -7.78 4.23 -10.13
C ALA A 186 -7.93 4.96 -11.47
N ASP A 187 -9.17 5.30 -11.86
CA ASP A 187 -9.46 6.04 -13.09
C ASP A 187 -8.88 7.46 -13.05
N ASP A 188 -9.07 8.17 -11.94
CA ASP A 188 -8.48 9.51 -11.74
C ASP A 188 -6.96 9.48 -11.82
N ILE A 189 -6.33 8.49 -11.17
CA ILE A 189 -4.87 8.31 -11.20
C ILE A 189 -4.40 7.97 -12.62
N ALA A 190 -5.06 7.03 -13.30
CA ALA A 190 -4.69 6.59 -14.64
C ALA A 190 -4.79 7.74 -15.66
N LYS A 191 -5.85 8.55 -15.59
CA LYS A 191 -6.05 9.71 -16.46
C LYS A 191 -4.97 10.78 -16.27
N GLU A 192 -4.63 11.14 -15.02
CA GLU A 192 -3.61 12.16 -14.79
C GLU A 192 -2.21 11.64 -15.16
N VAL A 193 -1.90 10.38 -14.86
CA VAL A 193 -0.64 9.74 -15.29
C VAL A 193 -0.54 9.71 -16.81
N TYR A 194 -1.59 9.29 -17.52
CA TYR A 194 -1.63 9.25 -18.98
C TYR A 194 -1.47 10.65 -19.60
N LYS A 195 -2.12 11.66 -19.04
CA LYS A 195 -1.98 13.05 -19.46
C LYS A 195 -0.52 13.54 -19.33
N VAL A 196 0.12 13.29 -18.19
CA VAL A 196 1.53 13.66 -17.99
C VAL A 196 2.44 12.85 -18.92
N SER A 197 2.13 11.56 -19.16
CA SER A 197 2.95 10.69 -20.00
C SER A 197 3.08 11.18 -21.44
N GLN A 198 2.07 11.88 -21.98
CA GLN A 198 2.10 12.45 -23.33
C GLN A 198 3.15 13.55 -23.50
N THR A 199 3.64 14.14 -22.42
CA THR A 199 4.56 15.28 -22.43
C THR A 199 6.01 14.89 -22.07
N LEU A 200 6.26 13.61 -21.88
CA LEU A 200 7.55 13.13 -21.39
C LEU A 200 8.66 13.23 -22.42
N ASN A 201 9.84 13.61 -21.94
CA ASN A 201 11.08 13.54 -22.70
C ASN A 201 11.75 12.17 -22.50
N TYR A 202 11.60 11.28 -23.48
CA TYR A 202 12.17 9.95 -23.46
C TYR A 202 13.67 9.94 -23.72
N LYS A 203 14.36 9.03 -23.05
CA LYS A 203 15.80 8.83 -23.13
C LYS A 203 16.08 7.41 -23.62
N GLN A 204 17.00 7.29 -24.58
CA GLN A 204 17.48 6.00 -25.07
C GLN A 204 18.52 5.35 -24.15
N TRP A 205 19.11 6.13 -23.24
CA TRP A 205 20.14 5.65 -22.35
C TRP A 205 20.08 6.31 -20.97
N VAL A 206 20.22 5.48 -19.94
CA VAL A 206 20.39 5.89 -18.53
C VAL A 206 21.36 4.93 -17.84
N PRO A 207 22.20 5.39 -16.89
CA PRO A 207 23.02 4.48 -16.10
C PRO A 207 22.16 3.74 -15.07
N ILE A 208 22.24 2.42 -15.03
CA ILE A 208 21.57 1.59 -14.01
C ILE A 208 22.63 1.07 -13.03
N LYS A 209 22.38 1.26 -11.72
CA LYS A 209 23.22 0.76 -10.64
C LYS A 209 22.34 0.17 -9.55
N ILE A 210 22.79 -0.91 -8.93
CA ILE A 210 22.12 -1.56 -7.81
C ILE A 210 23.12 -1.67 -6.66
N LEU A 211 22.69 -1.30 -5.46
CA LEU A 211 23.44 -1.51 -4.23
C LEU A 211 22.53 -2.25 -3.24
N THR A 212 23.00 -3.39 -2.76
CA THR A 212 22.29 -4.21 -1.79
C THR A 212 23.17 -4.41 -0.57
N LYS A 213 22.59 -4.26 0.63
CA LYS A 213 23.30 -4.48 1.90
C LYS A 213 22.34 -5.06 2.92
N ASP A 214 22.76 -6.15 3.55
CA ASP A 214 22.07 -6.69 4.71
C ASP A 214 22.38 -5.85 5.96
N LEU A 215 21.32 -5.48 6.68
CA LEU A 215 21.43 -4.71 7.93
C LEU A 215 20.99 -5.58 9.10
N SER A 216 21.86 -5.71 10.10
CA SER A 216 21.48 -6.27 11.40
C SER A 216 20.93 -5.15 12.28
N LEU A 217 19.64 -5.23 12.60
CA LEU A 217 18.95 -4.27 13.47
C LEU A 217 18.64 -4.93 14.81
N ASN A 218 18.95 -4.25 15.90
CA ASN A 218 18.49 -4.67 17.22
C ASN A 218 16.99 -4.38 17.33
N ARG A 219 16.23 -5.35 17.83
CA ARG A 219 14.80 -5.18 18.11
C ARG A 219 14.63 -4.64 19.53
N ARG A 220 13.58 -3.85 19.74
CA ARG A 220 13.12 -3.51 21.09
C ARG A 220 12.58 -4.78 21.77
N GLU A 221 13.23 -5.20 22.84
CA GLU A 221 12.77 -6.33 23.66
C GLU A 221 11.51 -5.94 24.44
N THR A 222 10.62 -6.92 24.62
CA THR A 222 9.42 -6.77 25.44
C THR A 222 9.83 -6.71 26.91
N SER A 223 9.42 -5.68 27.65
CA SER A 223 9.73 -5.58 29.08
C SER A 223 8.94 -6.62 29.89
N ASN A 224 9.51 -7.07 31.02
CA ASN A 224 8.80 -7.95 31.95
C ASN A 224 7.47 -7.35 32.42
N GLU A 225 7.41 -6.03 32.59
CA GLU A 225 6.18 -5.31 32.92
C GLU A 225 5.10 -5.50 31.85
N LEU A 226 5.45 -5.36 30.57
CA LEU A 226 4.50 -5.51 29.47
C LEU A 226 4.05 -6.97 29.32
N VAL A 227 4.94 -7.94 29.58
CA VAL A 227 4.58 -9.37 29.62
C VAL A 227 3.60 -9.65 30.75
N ASN A 228 3.85 -9.13 31.96
CA ASN A 228 2.97 -9.31 33.11
C ASN A 228 1.59 -8.66 32.86
N TRP A 229 1.56 -7.46 32.28
CA TRP A 229 0.34 -6.81 31.83
C TRP A 229 -0.44 -7.70 30.86
N ALA A 230 0.23 -8.22 29.82
CA ALA A 230 -0.41 -9.05 28.81
C ALA A 230 -0.99 -10.34 29.40
N GLN A 231 -0.24 -11.03 30.27
CA GLN A 231 -0.73 -12.22 30.98
C GLN A 231 -1.94 -11.90 31.86
N GLY A 232 -1.90 -10.76 32.57
CA GLY A 232 -3.02 -10.27 33.37
C GLY A 232 -4.29 -10.13 32.54
N ILE A 233 -4.20 -9.44 31.39
CA ILE A 233 -5.33 -9.27 30.45
C ILE A 233 -5.84 -10.61 29.90
N LEU A 234 -4.94 -11.53 29.55
CA LEU A 234 -5.32 -12.82 28.97
C LEU A 234 -6.00 -13.76 29.97
N ASN A 235 -5.66 -13.63 31.26
CA ASN A 235 -6.29 -14.39 32.35
C ASN A 235 -7.71 -13.91 32.70
N LEU A 236 -8.10 -12.70 32.27
CA LEU A 236 -9.46 -12.23 32.43
C LEU A 236 -10.44 -13.04 31.56
N PRO A 237 -11.71 -13.18 32.00
CA PRO A 237 -12.75 -13.80 31.19
C PRO A 237 -12.84 -13.19 29.80
N SER A 238 -13.09 -14.02 28.78
CA SER A 238 -13.24 -13.56 27.40
C SER A 238 -14.31 -12.48 27.28
N GLY A 239 -14.02 -11.42 26.53
CA GLY A 239 -14.92 -10.27 26.36
C GLY A 239 -14.83 -9.20 27.46
N THR A 240 -14.04 -9.43 28.53
CA THR A 240 -13.74 -8.37 29.51
C THR A 240 -12.97 -7.23 28.84
N ILE A 241 -13.42 -6.00 29.07
CA ILE A 241 -12.75 -4.77 28.64
C ILE A 241 -12.38 -3.99 29.91
N VAL A 242 -11.09 -3.79 30.14
CA VAL A 242 -10.55 -3.01 31.26
C VAL A 242 -10.45 -1.54 30.84
N ASN A 243 -9.67 -1.27 29.80
CA ASN A 243 -9.32 0.07 29.36
C ASN A 243 -9.69 0.32 27.90
N HIS A 244 -9.49 -0.70 27.04
CA HIS A 244 -9.64 -0.50 25.60
C HIS A 244 -10.11 -1.80 24.91
N PRO A 245 -11.07 -1.75 23.95
CA PRO A 245 -11.63 -2.94 23.30
C PRO A 245 -10.63 -3.85 22.58
N ARG A 246 -9.43 -3.32 22.27
CA ARG A 246 -8.34 -4.05 21.60
C ARG A 246 -7.25 -4.56 22.55
N GLU A 247 -7.33 -4.31 23.84
CA GLU A 247 -6.28 -4.69 24.80
C GLU A 247 -5.90 -6.18 24.73
N ARG A 248 -6.89 -7.08 24.61
CA ARG A 248 -6.64 -8.52 24.49
C ARG A 248 -5.89 -8.88 23.20
N ASN A 249 -6.18 -8.21 22.09
CA ASN A 249 -5.46 -8.39 20.83
C ASN A 249 -3.99 -7.94 20.96
N TYR A 250 -3.75 -6.84 21.68
CA TYR A 250 -2.41 -6.34 21.92
C TYR A 250 -1.65 -7.22 22.91
N ALA A 251 -2.31 -7.74 23.95
CA ALA A 251 -1.74 -8.72 24.87
C ALA A 251 -1.29 -10.00 24.15
N ASN A 252 -2.10 -10.55 23.26
CA ASN A 252 -1.70 -11.70 22.43
C ASN A 252 -0.45 -11.40 21.58
N ARG A 253 -0.36 -10.20 20.99
CA ARG A 253 0.81 -9.78 20.21
C ARG A 253 2.06 -9.72 21.08
N VAL A 254 1.97 -9.14 22.27
CA VAL A 254 3.07 -9.04 23.23
C VAL A 254 3.64 -10.42 23.58
N ILE A 255 2.79 -11.43 23.75
CA ILE A 255 3.24 -12.80 24.09
C ILE A 255 3.84 -13.54 22.88
N SER A 256 3.39 -13.22 21.66
CA SER A 256 3.91 -13.84 20.42
C SER A 256 5.26 -13.29 19.95
N LEU A 257 5.72 -12.20 20.59
CA LEU A 257 6.85 -11.38 20.20
C LEU A 257 8.15 -11.87 20.83
#